data_AF-A0A957USY7-F1
#
_entry.id   AF-A0A957USY7-F1
#
_cell.length_a   1.000
_cell.length_b   1.000
_cell.length_c   1.000
_cell.angle_alpha   90.00
_cell.angle_beta   90.00
_cell.angle_gamma   90.00
#
_symmetry.space_group_name_H-M   'P 1'
#
loop_
_entity.id
_entity.type
_entity.pdbx_description
1 polymer ?
#
loop_
_entity_poly.entity_id
_entity_poly.type
_entity_poly.pdbx_seq_one_letter_code
_entity_poly.pdbx_strand_id
1 'polypeptide(L)'
;YGATRDNVLALEVVLANGEVIRTGSRSVKQSAGYDLTHLFTGSEGTLGLITEATLKLHPLPEHFSAVVASFENTLNAADAVYAVIGSGLNPAALELLDAASVRFMNTRVTSLPEKPTLLMEFHGASQAAIESELVLVREVCNECGCSRFEAGVG
;
A
#
# COMPACT_ATOMS: atom_id res chain seq x y z
N TYR A 1 -4.05 -2.85 -2.06
CA TYR A 1 -5.51 -3.02 -1.84
C TYR A 1 -6.38 -1.82 -2.24
N GLY A 2 -5.83 -0.80 -2.93
CA GLY A 2 -6.55 0.43 -3.23
C GLY A 2 -6.57 1.42 -2.05
N ALA A 3 -6.97 2.66 -2.31
CA ALA A 3 -7.14 3.66 -1.26
C ALA A 3 -8.35 3.33 -0.38
N THR A 4 -8.47 3.97 0.79
CA THR A 4 -9.64 3.80 1.68
C THR A 4 -10.95 4.01 0.93
N ARG A 5 -10.99 5.04 0.07
CA ARG A 5 -12.15 5.35 -0.76
C ARG A 5 -12.60 4.19 -1.66
N ASP A 6 -11.65 3.47 -2.25
CA ASP A 6 -11.94 2.31 -3.12
C ASP A 6 -12.49 1.10 -2.34
N ASN A 7 -12.30 1.10 -1.01
CA ASN A 7 -12.75 0.02 -0.13
C ASN A 7 -14.10 0.31 0.55
N VAL A 8 -14.61 1.55 0.50
CA VAL A 8 -15.94 1.89 1.05
C VAL A 8 -17.02 1.62 0.01
N LEU A 9 -17.87 0.62 0.27
CA LEU A 9 -18.95 0.22 -0.65
C LEU A 9 -20.28 0.89 -0.36
N ALA A 10 -20.58 1.13 0.92
CA ALA A 10 -21.81 1.76 1.38
C ALA A 10 -21.60 2.38 2.76
N LEU A 11 -22.35 3.44 3.06
CA LEU A 11 -22.34 4.13 4.34
C LEU A 11 -23.76 4.34 4.85
N GLU A 12 -23.93 4.31 6.16
CA GLU A 12 -25.06 4.95 6.85
C GLU A 12 -24.57 6.26 7.46
N VAL A 13 -25.30 7.35 7.20
CA VAL A 13 -24.92 8.69 7.65
C VAL A 13 -26.11 9.39 8.30
N VAL A 14 -25.92 9.91 9.50
CA VAL A 14 -26.86 10.81 10.18
C VAL A 14 -26.52 12.25 9.83
N LEU A 15 -27.46 12.95 9.18
CA LEU A 15 -27.34 14.34 8.79
C LEU A 15 -27.64 15.29 9.95
N ALA A 16 -27.33 16.58 9.78
CA ALA A 16 -27.52 17.60 10.82
C ALA A 16 -28.99 17.79 11.25
N ASN A 17 -29.96 17.47 10.39
CA ASN A 17 -31.39 17.47 10.70
C ASN A 17 -31.86 16.18 11.41
N GLY A 18 -30.96 15.25 11.71
CA GLY A 18 -31.27 13.94 12.29
C GLY A 18 -31.74 12.88 11.28
N GLU A 19 -31.83 13.22 10.00
CA GLU A 19 -32.18 12.26 8.95
C GLU A 19 -31.06 11.24 8.76
N VAL A 20 -31.44 9.96 8.62
CA VAL A 20 -30.51 8.88 8.33
C VAL A 20 -30.58 8.55 6.85
N ILE A 21 -29.47 8.70 6.15
CA ILE A 21 -29.35 8.32 4.74
C ILE A 21 -28.45 7.08 4.60
N ARG A 22 -28.70 6.30 3.55
CA ARG A 22 -27.86 5.16 3.16
C ARG A 22 -27.31 5.38 1.76
N THR A 23 -25.99 5.29 1.62
CA THR A 23 -25.30 5.42 0.34
C THR A 23 -24.85 4.06 -0.17
N GLY A 24 -24.47 4.00 -1.45
CA GLY A 24 -24.00 2.77 -2.07
C GLY A 24 -25.14 1.79 -2.37
N SER A 25 -24.78 0.64 -2.93
CA SER A 25 -25.76 -0.39 -3.26
C SER A 25 -25.08 -1.76 -3.35
N ARG A 26 -25.88 -2.82 -3.40
CA ARG A 26 -25.39 -4.18 -3.72
C ARG A 26 -25.08 -4.38 -5.20
N SER A 27 -25.47 -3.45 -6.08
CA SER A 27 -25.22 -3.57 -7.52
C SER A 27 -23.80 -3.15 -7.87
N VAL A 28 -23.12 -3.97 -8.67
CA VAL A 28 -21.71 -3.78 -9.08
C VAL A 28 -21.51 -2.48 -9.88
N LYS A 29 -22.56 -2.01 -10.57
CA LYS A 29 -22.55 -0.78 -11.34
C LYS A 29 -23.80 0.03 -11.06
N GLN A 30 -23.60 1.28 -10.67
CA GLN A 30 -24.64 2.29 -10.51
C GLN A 30 -24.27 3.50 -11.37
N SER A 31 -25.24 4.00 -12.13
CA SER A 31 -25.12 5.24 -12.90
C SER A 31 -26.25 6.21 -12.59
N ALA A 32 -26.93 6.01 -11.46
CA ALA A 32 -28.04 6.84 -11.03
C ALA A 32 -27.56 7.86 -9.99
N GLY A 33 -27.70 9.15 -10.31
CA GLY A 33 -27.43 10.23 -9.38
C GLY A 33 -25.95 10.44 -9.03
N TYR A 34 -25.73 11.15 -7.92
CA TYR A 34 -24.40 11.44 -7.41
C TYR A 34 -23.84 10.29 -6.58
N ASP A 35 -22.53 10.13 -6.64
CA ASP A 35 -21.82 9.17 -5.79
C ASP A 35 -21.66 9.73 -4.37
N LEU A 36 -22.74 9.62 -3.59
CA LEU A 36 -22.77 10.10 -2.22
C LEU A 36 -21.80 9.32 -1.32
N THR A 37 -21.57 8.02 -1.58
CA THR A 37 -20.59 7.22 -0.80
C THR A 37 -19.23 7.89 -0.82
N HIS A 38 -18.78 8.26 -2.02
CA HIS A 38 -17.52 8.93 -2.22
C HIS A 38 -17.51 10.40 -1.81
N LEU A 39 -18.67 11.08 -1.79
CA LEU A 39 -18.79 12.44 -1.23
C LEU A 39 -18.57 12.44 0.28
N PHE A 40 -19.16 11.48 1.00
CA PHE A 40 -19.00 11.36 2.45
C PHE A 40 -17.64 10.78 2.85
N THR A 41 -17.05 9.90 2.03
CA THR A 41 -15.73 9.33 2.30
C THR A 41 -14.64 10.41 2.20
N GLY A 42 -14.04 10.76 3.34
CA GLY A 42 -13.08 11.85 3.44
C GLY A 42 -13.72 13.21 3.74
N SER A 43 -15.00 13.27 4.10
CA SER A 43 -15.66 14.52 4.51
C SER A 43 -15.20 15.07 5.87
N GLU A 44 -14.38 14.32 6.61
CA GLU A 44 -13.85 14.70 7.93
C GLU A 44 -14.95 15.16 8.92
N GLY A 45 -16.15 14.56 8.82
CA GLY A 45 -17.28 14.86 9.72
C GLY A 45 -18.05 16.14 9.38
N THR A 46 -17.70 16.83 8.30
CA THR A 46 -18.35 18.11 7.93
C THR A 46 -19.73 17.96 7.31
N LEU A 47 -20.06 16.77 6.79
CA LEU A 47 -21.31 16.51 6.07
C LEU A 47 -22.33 15.69 6.89
N GLY A 48 -21.90 15.05 7.98
CA GLY A 48 -22.73 14.18 8.80
C GLY A 48 -21.90 13.19 9.62
N LEU A 49 -22.59 12.39 10.43
CA LEU A 49 -22.00 11.36 11.28
C LEU A 49 -22.17 9.99 10.64
N ILE A 50 -21.07 9.31 10.30
CA ILE A 50 -21.10 7.96 9.76
C ILE A 50 -21.34 6.98 10.91
N THR A 51 -22.41 6.19 10.84
CA THR A 51 -22.83 5.22 11.88
C THR A 51 -22.57 3.77 11.47
N GLU A 52 -22.62 3.46 10.17
CA GLU A 52 -22.28 2.15 9.63
C GLU A 52 -21.43 2.30 8.36
N ALA A 53 -20.50 1.36 8.14
CA ALA A 53 -19.73 1.28 6.90
C ALA A 53 -19.68 -0.18 6.40
N THR A 54 -19.99 -0.37 5.12
CA THR A 54 -19.76 -1.64 4.42
C THR A 54 -18.46 -1.55 3.65
N LEU A 55 -17.51 -2.42 3.98
CA LEU A 55 -16.17 -2.41 3.40
C LEU A 55 -15.95 -3.61 2.49
N LYS A 56 -15.14 -3.42 1.45
CA LYS A 56 -14.63 -4.50 0.62
C LYS A 56 -13.64 -5.35 1.44
N LEU A 57 -13.81 -6.66 1.38
CA LEU A 57 -12.89 -7.61 2.00
C LEU A 57 -11.94 -8.18 0.95
N HIS A 58 -10.73 -8.49 1.39
CA HIS A 58 -9.73 -9.22 0.63
C HIS A 58 -9.36 -10.49 1.39
N PRO A 59 -9.05 -11.59 0.68
CA PRO A 59 -8.55 -12.79 1.33
C PRO A 59 -7.23 -12.48 2.08
N LEU A 60 -7.01 -13.19 3.18
CA LEU A 60 -5.72 -13.13 3.87
C LEU A 60 -4.65 -13.77 2.95
N PRO A 61 -3.52 -13.09 2.68
CA PRO A 61 -2.45 -13.69 1.90
C PRO A 61 -1.86 -14.90 2.64
N GLU A 62 -1.88 -16.07 2.00
CA GLU A 62 -1.31 -17.31 2.58
C GLU A 62 0.22 -17.29 2.58
N HIS A 63 0.81 -16.58 1.61
CA HIS A 63 2.24 -16.43 1.48
C HIS A 63 2.59 -14.95 1.27
N PHE A 64 3.61 -14.48 1.99
CA PHE A 64 4.19 -13.17 1.79
C PHE A 64 5.70 -13.21 2.06
N SER A 65 6.42 -12.21 1.55
CA SER A 65 7.83 -11.98 1.90
C SER A 65 8.18 -10.50 1.79
N ALA A 66 9.01 -10.02 2.70
CA ALA A 66 9.56 -8.67 2.62
C ALA A 66 10.98 -8.65 2.05
N VAL A 67 11.28 -7.51 1.42
CA VAL A 67 12.56 -7.14 0.83
C VAL A 67 13.04 -5.83 1.44
N VAL A 68 14.33 -5.80 1.77
CA VAL A 68 15.05 -4.59 2.17
C VAL A 68 16.16 -4.34 1.16
N ALA A 69 16.09 -3.21 0.46
CA ALA A 69 17.07 -2.82 -0.56
C ALA A 69 17.63 -1.43 -0.27
N SER A 70 18.94 -1.32 -0.02
CA SER A 70 19.61 -0.04 0.28
C SER A 70 20.41 0.47 -0.91
N PHE A 71 20.38 1.78 -1.15
CA PHE A 71 20.99 2.46 -2.30
C PHE A 71 21.95 3.56 -1.83
N GLU A 72 22.93 3.95 -2.65
CA GLU A 72 23.89 5.00 -2.26
C GLU A 72 23.24 6.39 -2.13
N ASN A 73 22.18 6.64 -2.90
CA ASN A 73 21.47 7.92 -2.91
C ASN A 73 19.98 7.71 -3.19
N THR A 74 19.18 8.73 -2.88
CA THR A 74 17.72 8.67 -2.97
C THR A 74 17.22 8.58 -4.41
N LEU A 75 17.98 9.11 -5.39
CA LEU A 75 17.60 9.06 -6.80
C LEU A 75 17.64 7.63 -7.32
N ASN A 76 18.71 6.88 -7.02
CA ASN A 76 18.79 5.45 -7.36
C ASN A 76 17.65 4.64 -6.74
N ALA A 77 17.28 4.94 -5.48
CA ALA A 77 16.15 4.27 -4.84
C ALA A 77 14.83 4.63 -5.54
N ALA A 78 14.62 5.89 -5.91
CA ALA A 78 13.43 6.31 -6.66
C ALA A 78 13.36 5.68 -8.07
N ASP A 79 14.50 5.56 -8.76
CA ASP A 79 14.61 4.86 -10.05
C ASP A 79 14.23 3.38 -9.89
N ALA A 80 14.66 2.74 -8.80
CA ALA A 80 14.26 1.37 -8.48
C ALA A 80 12.74 1.25 -8.24
N VAL A 81 12.13 2.20 -7.53
CA VAL A 81 10.65 2.22 -7.36
C VAL A 81 9.96 2.30 -8.72
N TYR A 82 10.41 3.19 -9.60
CA TYR A 82 9.84 3.34 -10.94
C TYR A 82 10.01 2.05 -11.76
N ALA A 83 11.20 1.44 -11.71
CA ALA A 83 11.49 0.23 -12.47
C ALA A 83 10.71 -0.98 -11.95
N VAL A 84 10.56 -1.15 -10.63
CA VAL A 84 9.76 -2.23 -10.02
C VAL A 84 8.30 -2.10 -10.43
N ILE A 85 7.69 -0.92 -10.28
CA ILE A 85 6.29 -0.71 -10.69
C ILE A 85 6.15 -0.86 -12.22
N GLY A 86 7.10 -0.32 -12.98
CA GLY A 86 7.13 -0.34 -14.45
C GLY A 86 7.33 -1.73 -15.05
N SER A 87 7.96 -2.67 -14.32
CA SER A 87 8.13 -4.06 -14.75
C SER A 87 6.86 -4.91 -14.55
N GLY A 88 5.79 -4.32 -14.04
CA GLY A 88 4.54 -5.02 -13.73
C GLY A 88 4.56 -5.78 -12.41
N LEU A 89 5.64 -5.67 -11.63
CA LEU A 89 5.63 -6.13 -10.23
C LEU A 89 4.70 -5.20 -9.43
N ASN A 90 3.93 -5.80 -8.53
CA ASN A 90 2.96 -5.06 -7.73
C ASN A 90 3.17 -5.36 -6.24
N PRO A 91 4.15 -4.70 -5.60
CA PRO A 91 4.35 -4.82 -4.16
C PRO A 91 3.05 -4.52 -3.41
N ALA A 92 2.72 -5.34 -2.42
CA ALA A 92 1.60 -5.10 -1.51
C ALA A 92 1.83 -3.83 -0.67
N ALA A 93 3.10 -3.58 -0.32
CA ALA A 93 3.58 -2.35 0.28
C ALA A 93 4.96 -2.00 -0.31
N LEU A 94 5.23 -0.71 -0.46
CA LEU A 94 6.53 -0.17 -0.84
C LEU A 94 6.73 1.15 -0.09
N GLU A 95 7.80 1.24 0.68
CA GLU A 95 8.16 2.43 1.45
C GLU A 95 9.61 2.81 1.18
N LEU A 96 9.86 4.10 0.95
CA LEU A 96 11.21 4.66 0.81
C LEU A 96 11.59 5.41 2.08
N LEU A 97 12.59 4.89 2.78
CA LEU A 97 13.20 5.54 3.92
C LEU A 97 14.45 6.27 3.46
N ASP A 98 14.56 7.56 3.79
CA ASP A 98 15.81 8.30 3.58
C ASP A 98 16.88 7.92 4.63
N ALA A 99 18.13 8.30 4.38
CA ALA A 99 19.24 7.98 5.30
C ALA A 99 19.05 8.56 6.71
N ALA A 100 18.37 9.71 6.84
CA ALA A 100 18.11 10.34 8.13
C ALA A 100 17.08 9.54 8.95
N SER A 101 16.01 9.08 8.31
CA SER A 101 14.99 8.22 8.88
C SER A 101 15.59 6.89 9.31
N VAL A 102 16.40 6.25 8.47
CA VAL A 102 17.08 4.99 8.81
C VAL A 102 18.01 5.17 10.01
N ARG A 103 18.83 6.23 10.02
CA ARG A 103 19.69 6.56 11.17
C ARG A 103 18.88 6.76 12.44
N PHE A 104 17.74 7.45 12.38
CA PHE A 104 16.86 7.61 13.53
C PHE A 104 16.29 6.25 14.00
N MET A 105 15.80 5.41 13.09
CA MET A 105 15.27 4.09 13.45
C MET A 105 16.33 3.17 14.06
N ASN A 106 17.58 3.26 13.60
CA ASN A 106 18.70 2.48 14.15
C ASN A 106 19.00 2.82 15.62
N THR A 107 18.56 3.97 16.12
CA THR A 107 18.68 4.29 17.56
C THR A 107 17.71 3.51 18.44
N ARG A 108 16.71 2.83 17.85
CA ARG A 108 15.60 2.21 18.59
C ARG A 108 15.28 0.78 18.18
N VAL A 109 15.19 0.48 16.88
CA VAL A 109 14.49 -0.71 16.37
C VAL A 109 15.29 -1.51 15.33
N THR A 110 16.19 -0.87 14.59
CA THR A 110 16.84 -1.48 13.42
C THR A 110 18.37 -1.46 13.48
N SER A 111 19.01 -2.14 12.53
CA SER A 111 20.47 -2.14 12.31
C SER A 111 20.81 -2.03 10.82
N LEU A 112 20.00 -1.26 10.08
CA LEU A 112 20.13 -1.08 8.64
C LEU A 112 21.29 -0.14 8.31
N PRO A 113 21.86 -0.18 7.09
CA PRO A 113 22.85 0.82 6.68
C PRO A 113 22.19 2.22 6.67
N GLU A 114 22.88 3.25 7.15
CA GLU A 114 22.37 4.64 7.16
C GLU A 114 22.35 5.26 5.75
N LYS A 115 21.56 4.65 4.87
CA LYS A 115 21.44 4.91 3.45
C LYS A 115 19.95 4.90 3.05
N PRO A 116 19.57 5.56 1.95
CA PRO A 116 18.24 5.42 1.37
C PRO A 116 17.88 3.94 1.17
N THR A 117 16.75 3.51 1.71
CA THR A 117 16.38 2.09 1.79
C THR A 117 14.92 1.92 1.41
N LEU A 118 14.65 1.00 0.48
CA LEU A 118 13.32 0.53 0.15
C LEU A 118 12.96 -0.65 1.04
N LEU A 119 11.77 -0.57 1.64
CA LEU A 119 11.09 -1.70 2.26
C LEU A 119 9.95 -2.09 1.34
N MET A 120 9.92 -3.34 0.89
CA MET A 120 8.89 -3.83 -0.02
C MET A 120 8.30 -5.12 0.53
N GLU A 121 6.99 -5.30 0.39
CA GLU A 121 6.29 -6.53 0.75
C GLU A 121 5.61 -7.10 -0.49
N PHE A 122 5.75 -8.40 -0.71
CA PHE A 122 5.14 -9.13 -1.83
C PHE A 122 4.23 -10.22 -1.30
N HIS A 123 3.06 -10.39 -1.92
CA HIS A 123 2.10 -11.45 -1.60
C HIS A 123 1.96 -12.37 -2.81
N GLY A 124 1.92 -13.68 -2.56
CA GLY A 124 1.80 -14.68 -3.63
C GLY A 124 0.76 -15.73 -3.30
N ALA A 125 0.23 -16.35 -4.35
CA ALA A 125 -0.66 -17.51 -4.22
C ALA A 125 0.07 -18.80 -3.82
N SER A 126 1.41 -18.81 -3.88
CA SER A 126 2.25 -19.92 -3.45
C SER A 126 3.65 -19.42 -3.13
N GLN A 127 4.42 -20.23 -2.39
CA GLN A 127 5.82 -19.95 -2.11
C GLN A 127 6.66 -19.78 -3.40
N ALA A 128 6.42 -20.62 -4.41
CA ALA A 128 7.15 -20.56 -5.68
C ALA A 128 6.88 -19.26 -6.46
N ALA A 129 5.65 -18.72 -6.38
CA ALA A 129 5.33 -17.45 -7.00
C ALA A 129 6.13 -16.30 -6.38
N ILE A 130 6.22 -16.26 -5.04
CA ILE A 130 7.01 -15.27 -4.32
C ILE A 130 8.48 -15.38 -4.68
N GLU A 131 9.04 -16.59 -4.67
CA GLU A 131 10.45 -16.80 -5.02
C GLU A 131 10.77 -16.27 -6.42
N SER A 132 9.87 -16.49 -7.39
CA SER A 132 10.01 -15.94 -8.73
C SER A 132 9.96 -14.42 -8.77
N GLU A 133 9.05 -13.79 -8.01
CA GLU A 133 8.98 -12.32 -7.90
C GLU A 133 10.23 -11.74 -7.24
N LEU A 134 10.72 -12.36 -6.16
CA LEU A 134 11.91 -11.90 -5.43
C LEU A 134 13.18 -11.92 -6.29
N VAL A 135 13.29 -12.88 -7.23
CA VAL A 135 14.37 -12.90 -8.23
C VAL A 135 14.28 -11.67 -9.13
N LEU A 136 13.10 -11.38 -9.68
CA LEU A 136 12.90 -10.24 -10.57
C LEU A 136 13.14 -8.90 -9.84
N VAL A 137 12.62 -8.76 -8.61
CA VAL A 137 12.83 -7.56 -7.77
C VAL A 137 14.32 -7.34 -7.51
N ARG A 138 15.08 -8.41 -7.25
CA ARG A 138 16.53 -8.32 -7.05
C ARG A 138 17.24 -7.83 -8.31
N GLU A 139 16.90 -8.38 -9.48
CA GLU A 139 17.47 -7.97 -10.76
C GLU A 139 17.23 -6.48 -11.00
N VAL A 140 15.98 -6.04 -10.88
CA VAL A 140 15.59 -4.62 -11.04
C VAL A 140 16.34 -3.72 -10.07
N CYS A 141 16.40 -4.09 -8.78
CA CYS A 141 17.12 -3.29 -7.79
C CYS A 141 18.61 -3.19 -8.12
N ASN A 142 19.24 -4.27 -8.58
CA ASN A 142 20.65 -4.28 -8.95
C ASN A 142 20.94 -3.38 -10.16
N GLU A 143 20.07 -3.38 -11.18
CA GLU A 143 20.18 -2.47 -12.33
C GLU A 143 20.12 -0.99 -11.92
N CYS A 144 19.38 -0.68 -10.86
CA CYS A 144 19.31 0.66 -10.27
C CYS A 144 20.43 0.95 -9.24
N GLY A 145 21.44 0.10 -9.12
CA GLY A 145 22.60 0.33 -8.25
C GLY A 145 22.33 0.06 -6.77
N CYS A 146 21.53 -0.96 -6.46
CA CYS A 146 21.36 -1.46 -5.10
C CYS A 146 22.71 -1.90 -4.50
N SER A 147 22.99 -1.43 -3.28
CA SER A 147 24.23 -1.69 -2.55
C SER A 147 24.11 -2.83 -1.53
N ARG A 148 22.89 -3.09 -1.03
CA ARG A 148 22.57 -4.20 -0.13
C ARG A 148 21.15 -4.65 -0.40
N PHE A 149 20.95 -5.94 -0.64
CA PHE A 149 19.64 -6.54 -0.90
C PHE A 149 19.42 -7.73 0.03
N GLU A 150 18.32 -7.71 0.77
CA GLU A 150 17.89 -8.79 1.64
C GLU A 150 16.44 -9.14 1.35
N ALA A 151 16.13 -10.43 1.23
CA ALA A 151 14.79 -10.94 0.96
C ALA A 151 14.53 -12.16 1.85
N GLY A 152 13.27 -12.57 1.98
CA GLY A 152 12.90 -13.64 2.90
C GLY A 152 12.76 -13.14 4.35
N VAL A 153 12.54 -11.84 4.53
CA VAL A 153 12.25 -11.25 5.84
C VAL A 153 10.74 -11.31 6.03
N GLY A 154 10.25 -12.14 6.97
CA GLY A 154 8.81 -12.36 7.18
C GLY A 154 8.50 -13.77 7.63
#